data_AF-A0AAE3L0D0-F1
#
_entry.id   AF-A0AAE3L0D0-F1
#
_cell.length_a   1.000
_cell.length_b   1.000
_cell.length_c   1.000
_cell.angle_alpha   90.00
_cell.angle_beta   90.00
_cell.angle_gamma   90.00
#
_symmetry.space_group_name_H-M   'P 1'
#
loop_
_entity.id
_entity.type
_entity.pdbx_description
1 polymer ?
#
loop_
_entity_poly.entity_id
_entity_poly.type
_entity_poly.pdbx_seq_one_letter_code
_entity_poly.pdbx_strand_id
1 'polypeptide(L)'
;MKKLIASLLLLFIALPAAAEFGLEQFKDQQRPLLVFSPDNKHAAYQETTRAVAARQEGFDRRDMVLLSVFRNTGSADDYYLSSADANQLRDRYDIADEEFRLLLIGKDGGIKFESNEAANLDELFELIDAMPMRQREMRQSR
;
A
#
# COMPACT_ATOMS: atom_id res chain seq x y z
N MET A 1 -55.84 17.09 -31.56
CA MET A 1 -54.73 16.23 -32.05
C MET A 1 -53.73 16.08 -30.90
N LYS A 2 -53.70 14.91 -30.24
CA LYS A 2 -52.86 14.65 -29.04
C LYS A 2 -51.44 14.32 -29.51
N LYS A 3 -50.44 15.12 -29.14
CA LYS A 3 -49.03 14.81 -29.37
C LYS A 3 -48.53 13.97 -28.19
N LEU A 4 -48.21 12.71 -28.45
CA LEU A 4 -47.53 11.81 -27.51
C LEU A 4 -46.05 12.20 -27.44
N ILE A 5 -45.58 12.60 -26.27
CA ILE A 5 -44.15 12.78 -25.99
C ILE A 5 -43.67 11.46 -25.41
N ALA A 6 -42.92 10.69 -26.20
CA ALA A 6 -42.25 9.49 -25.74
C ALA A 6 -41.08 9.92 -24.83
N SER A 7 -41.19 9.64 -23.53
CA SER A 7 -40.12 9.89 -22.57
C SER A 7 -39.10 8.76 -22.68
N LEU A 8 -37.91 9.07 -23.20
CA LEU A 8 -36.79 8.14 -23.29
C LEU A 8 -36.09 8.09 -21.92
N LEU A 9 -36.40 7.05 -21.14
CA LEU A 9 -35.74 6.80 -19.86
C LEU A 9 -34.34 6.20 -20.13
N LEU A 10 -33.31 7.03 -19.99
CA LEU A 10 -31.91 6.62 -20.12
C LEU A 10 -31.49 5.90 -18.82
N LEU A 11 -31.41 4.57 -18.87
CA LEU A 11 -30.92 3.75 -17.76
C LEU A 11 -29.39 3.85 -17.72
N PHE A 12 -28.84 4.63 -16.79
CA PHE A 12 -27.41 4.60 -16.49
C PHE A 12 -27.08 3.26 -15.80
N ILE A 13 -26.50 2.33 -16.56
CA ILE A 13 -25.86 1.15 -15.99
C ILE A 13 -24.52 1.62 -15.42
N ALA A 14 -24.43 1.77 -14.10
CA ALA A 14 -23.16 1.97 -13.44
C ALA A 14 -22.31 0.72 -13.67
N LEU A 15 -21.24 0.84 -14.45
CA LEU A 15 -20.19 -0.19 -14.49
C LEU A 15 -19.65 -0.31 -13.06
N PRO A 16 -19.52 -1.52 -12.50
CA PRO A 16 -18.80 -1.68 -11.24
C PRO A 16 -17.39 -1.15 -11.49
N ALA A 17 -16.99 -0.14 -10.72
CA ALA A 17 -15.58 0.24 -10.64
C ALA A 17 -14.81 -1.04 -10.33
N ALA A 18 -13.74 -1.31 -11.09
CA ALA A 18 -12.83 -2.40 -10.77
C ALA A 18 -12.52 -2.28 -9.27
N ALA A 19 -12.74 -3.35 -8.52
CA ALA A 19 -12.55 -3.35 -7.08
C ALA A 19 -11.13 -2.88 -6.83
N GLU A 20 -10.99 -1.67 -6.30
CA GLU A 20 -9.69 -1.12 -6.05
C GLU A 20 -9.00 -2.02 -5.04
N PHE A 21 -7.73 -2.41 -5.25
CA PHE A 21 -6.98 -3.00 -4.15
C PHE A 21 -6.95 -1.96 -3.02
N GLY A 22 -7.77 -2.27 -2.02
CA GLY A 22 -8.19 -1.31 -1.02
C GLY A 22 -7.19 -1.34 0.11
N LEU A 23 -6.26 -0.39 0.13
CA LEU A 23 -5.45 -0.14 1.32
C LEU A 23 -6.32 0.19 2.55
N GLU A 24 -7.60 0.49 2.34
CA GLU A 24 -8.63 0.60 3.36
C GLU A 24 -8.66 -0.59 4.33
N GLN A 25 -8.33 -1.82 3.89
CA GLN A 25 -8.27 -2.96 4.81
C GLN A 25 -7.20 -2.81 5.89
N PHE A 26 -6.15 -2.02 5.64
CA PHE A 26 -5.09 -1.74 6.59
C PHE A 26 -5.37 -0.49 7.43
N LYS A 27 -6.35 0.33 7.04
CA LYS A 27 -6.68 1.55 7.75
C LYS A 27 -7.07 1.25 9.19
N ASP A 28 -6.58 2.08 10.11
CA ASP A 28 -6.70 1.97 11.57
C ASP A 28 -6.10 0.67 12.17
N GLN A 29 -5.67 -0.29 11.36
CA GLN A 29 -5.19 -1.61 11.80
C GLN A 29 -3.68 -1.77 11.65
N GLN A 30 -3.13 -1.50 10.46
CA GLN A 30 -1.75 -1.78 10.10
C GLN A 30 -1.11 -0.63 9.30
N ARG A 31 0.21 -0.64 9.20
CA ARG A 31 1.03 0.31 8.45
C ARG A 31 1.70 -0.41 7.27
N PRO A 32 1.09 -0.39 6.07
CA PRO A 32 1.68 -0.97 4.88
C PRO A 32 3.04 -0.33 4.56
N LEU A 33 4.07 -1.15 4.44
CA LEU A 33 5.30 -0.78 3.75
C LEU A 33 5.21 -1.32 2.32
N LEU A 34 4.81 -0.47 1.38
CA LEU A 34 4.77 -0.83 -0.03
C LEU A 34 6.20 -0.79 -0.59
N VAL A 35 6.60 -1.87 -1.27
CA VAL A 35 7.89 -1.97 -1.96
C VAL A 35 7.63 -2.29 -3.42
N PHE A 36 7.65 -1.25 -4.24
CA PHE A 36 7.58 -1.34 -5.69
C PHE A 36 8.96 -1.75 -6.21
N SER A 37 8.98 -2.71 -7.11
CA SER A 37 10.20 -3.21 -7.74
C SER A 37 9.88 -3.83 -9.10
N PRO A 38 10.80 -3.88 -10.08
CA PRO A 38 10.57 -4.59 -11.33
C PRO A 38 10.32 -6.09 -11.10
N ASP A 39 11.11 -6.69 -10.22
CA ASP A 39 11.07 -8.10 -9.84
C ASP A 39 11.67 -8.35 -8.44
N ASN A 40 11.74 -9.61 -8.02
CA ASN A 40 12.31 -10.01 -6.72
C ASN A 40 13.84 -10.13 -6.69
N LYS A 41 14.52 -9.83 -7.82
CA LYS A 41 15.98 -9.85 -7.97
C LYS A 41 16.58 -8.47 -7.86
N HIS A 42 15.79 -7.41 -7.94
CA HIS A 42 16.26 -6.04 -7.75
C HIS A 42 17.00 -5.88 -6.41
N ALA A 43 18.19 -5.25 -6.43
CA ALA A 43 19.08 -5.21 -5.28
C ALA A 43 18.44 -4.53 -4.05
N ALA A 44 17.80 -3.36 -4.25
CA ALA A 44 17.13 -2.64 -3.17
C ALA A 44 15.93 -3.40 -2.58
N TYR A 45 15.23 -4.22 -3.39
CA TYR A 45 14.16 -5.08 -2.91
C TYR A 45 14.71 -6.20 -2.01
N GLN A 46 15.78 -6.86 -2.46
CA GLN A 46 16.41 -7.92 -1.68
C GLN A 46 17.05 -7.41 -0.39
N GLU A 47 17.58 -6.18 -0.41
CA GLU A 47 18.10 -5.51 0.79
C GLU A 47 16.97 -5.19 1.76
N THR A 48 15.88 -4.59 1.27
CA THR A 48 14.70 -4.26 2.09
C THR A 48 14.13 -5.52 2.75
N THR A 49 13.85 -6.58 1.98
CA THR A 49 13.31 -7.85 2.52
C THR A 49 14.23 -8.51 3.54
N ARG A 50 15.55 -8.48 3.33
CA ARG A 50 16.53 -8.96 4.32
C ARG A 50 16.52 -8.13 5.60
N ALA A 51 16.43 -6.80 5.46
CA ALA A 51 16.37 -5.91 6.61
C ALA A 51 15.08 -6.15 7.43
N VAL A 52 13.94 -6.34 6.75
CA VAL A 52 12.64 -6.65 7.37
C VAL A 52 12.72 -7.95 8.14
N ALA A 53 13.19 -9.03 7.50
CA ALA A 53 13.34 -10.34 8.14
C ALA A 53 14.25 -10.29 9.38
N ALA A 54 15.31 -9.47 9.35
CA ALA A 54 16.21 -9.28 10.49
C ALA A 54 15.60 -8.47 11.65
N ARG A 55 14.50 -7.75 11.40
CA ARG A 55 13.84 -6.83 12.37
C ARG A 55 12.34 -7.10 12.50
N GLN A 56 11.92 -8.36 12.35
CA GLN A 56 10.51 -8.75 12.38
C GLN A 56 9.77 -8.27 13.63
N GLU A 57 10.38 -8.40 14.82
CA GLU A 57 9.78 -7.91 16.07
C GLU A 57 9.52 -6.39 16.02
N GLY A 58 10.39 -5.64 15.35
CA GLY A 58 10.23 -4.20 15.15
C GLY A 58 9.05 -3.85 14.24
N PHE A 59 8.77 -4.68 13.23
CA PHE A 59 7.59 -4.61 12.37
C PHE A 59 6.33 -4.91 13.17
N ASP A 60 6.32 -6.04 13.88
CA ASP A 60 5.15 -6.52 14.62
C ASP A 60 4.70 -5.51 15.69
N ARG A 61 5.64 -4.98 16.48
CA ARG A 61 5.32 -3.98 17.54
C ARG A 61 4.74 -2.66 17.01
N ARG A 62 4.85 -2.42 15.71
CA ARG A 62 4.39 -1.21 15.02
C ARG A 62 3.28 -1.50 14.04
N ASP A 63 2.69 -2.69 14.11
CA ASP A 63 1.62 -3.18 13.24
C ASP A 63 1.98 -2.99 11.75
N MET A 64 3.23 -3.20 11.38
CA MET A 64 3.67 -3.05 9.99
C MET A 64 3.42 -4.34 9.21
N VAL A 65 3.18 -4.18 7.91
CA VAL A 65 3.05 -5.29 6.97
C VAL A 65 3.79 -4.95 5.69
N LEU A 66 4.56 -5.90 5.15
CA LEU A 66 5.29 -5.68 3.91
C LEU A 66 4.39 -6.01 2.72
N LEU A 67 4.28 -5.09 1.75
CA LEU A 67 3.59 -5.32 0.48
C LEU A 67 4.56 -5.13 -0.67
N SER A 68 5.02 -6.23 -1.24
CA SER A 68 5.82 -6.28 -2.45
C SER A 68 4.94 -6.11 -3.68
N VAL A 69 5.23 -5.13 -4.52
CA VAL A 69 4.49 -4.87 -5.75
C VAL A 69 5.45 -4.99 -6.92
N PHE A 70 5.32 -6.05 -7.73
CA PHE A 70 6.10 -6.29 -8.95
C PHE A 70 5.31 -5.95 -10.21
N ARG A 71 5.97 -5.91 -11.38
CA ARG A 71 5.35 -5.48 -12.64
C ARG A 71 4.00 -6.16 -12.93
N ASN A 72 3.95 -7.48 -12.79
CA ASN A 72 2.78 -8.28 -13.21
C ASN A 72 2.14 -9.05 -12.05
N THR A 73 2.55 -8.79 -10.81
CA THR A 73 2.09 -9.51 -9.62
C THR A 73 2.61 -8.78 -8.39
N GLY A 74 2.12 -9.13 -7.21
CA GLY A 74 2.77 -8.74 -5.97
C GLY A 74 2.49 -9.75 -4.88
N SER A 75 3.09 -9.51 -3.72
CA SER A 75 2.84 -10.28 -2.52
C SER A 75 2.90 -9.35 -1.33
N ALA A 76 1.85 -9.32 -0.53
CA ALA A 76 1.99 -8.99 0.89
C ALA A 76 2.33 -10.25 1.67
N ASP A 77 2.90 -10.13 2.86
CA ASP A 77 3.29 -11.26 3.74
C ASP A 77 2.33 -12.48 3.63
N ASP A 78 1.03 -12.25 3.78
CA ASP A 78 -0.03 -13.26 3.65
C ASP A 78 -0.96 -13.12 2.43
N TYR A 79 -0.72 -12.15 1.54
CA TYR A 79 -1.64 -11.84 0.43
C TYR A 79 -0.96 -11.92 -0.93
N TYR A 80 -1.58 -12.59 -1.89
CA TYR A 80 -1.16 -12.48 -3.28
C TYR A 80 -1.86 -11.28 -3.93
N LEU A 81 -1.09 -10.40 -4.56
CA LEU A 81 -1.64 -9.32 -5.38
C LEU A 81 -1.77 -9.82 -6.82
N SER A 82 -2.97 -9.70 -7.38
CA SER A 82 -3.17 -9.97 -8.80
C SER A 82 -2.38 -8.97 -9.65
N SER A 83 -2.19 -9.27 -10.94
CA SER A 83 -1.60 -8.31 -11.88
C SER A 83 -2.39 -7.00 -11.95
N ALA A 84 -3.73 -7.08 -11.86
CA ALA A 84 -4.60 -5.92 -11.86
C ALA A 84 -4.37 -5.06 -10.62
N ASP A 85 -4.29 -5.67 -9.43
CA ASP A 85 -4.02 -4.95 -8.17
C ASP A 85 -2.65 -4.27 -8.18
N ALA A 86 -1.63 -4.99 -8.67
CA ALA A 86 -0.26 -4.48 -8.76
C ALA A 86 -0.14 -3.28 -9.73
N ASN A 87 -0.83 -3.34 -10.87
CA ASN A 87 -0.89 -2.25 -11.84
C ASN A 87 -1.65 -1.05 -11.26
N GLN A 88 -2.78 -1.31 -10.60
CA GLN A 88 -3.56 -0.25 -10.00
C GLN A 88 -2.80 0.50 -8.90
N LEU A 89 -2.03 -0.21 -8.07
CA LEU A 89 -1.16 0.43 -7.08
C LEU A 89 -0.08 1.28 -7.73
N ARG A 90 0.52 0.83 -8.84
CA ARG A 90 1.49 1.64 -9.61
C ARG A 90 0.86 2.90 -10.17
N ASP A 91 -0.30 2.77 -10.81
CA ASP A 91 -1.03 3.90 -11.38
C ASP A 91 -1.42 4.92 -10.31
N ARG A 92 -1.88 4.44 -9.14
CA ARG A 92 -2.28 5.29 -8.01
C ARG A 92 -1.13 6.17 -7.49
N TYR A 93 0.10 5.65 -7.50
CA TYR A 93 1.27 6.35 -6.96
C TYR A 93 2.21 6.88 -8.04
N ASP A 94 1.84 6.80 -9.32
CA ASP A 94 2.63 7.24 -10.48
C ASP A 94 4.04 6.60 -10.49
N ILE A 95 4.10 5.27 -10.39
CA ILE A 95 5.33 4.49 -10.31
C ILE A 95 5.48 3.65 -11.58
N ALA A 96 6.59 3.81 -12.29
CA ALA A 96 6.85 3.06 -13.51
C ALA A 96 7.19 1.58 -13.26
N ASP A 97 7.00 0.72 -14.27
CA ASP A 97 7.28 -0.72 -14.20
C ASP A 97 8.72 -1.07 -13.79
N GLU A 98 9.69 -0.26 -14.24
CA GLU A 98 11.12 -0.46 -13.99
C GLU A 98 11.60 0.23 -12.71
N GLU A 99 10.71 0.90 -11.99
CA GLU A 99 11.09 1.74 -10.86
C GLU A 99 11.05 0.95 -9.55
N PHE A 100 12.08 1.16 -8.73
CA PHE A 100 12.04 0.81 -7.33
C PHE A 100 11.56 2.01 -6.52
N ARG A 101 10.56 1.80 -5.67
CA ARG A 101 10.08 2.81 -4.73
C ARG A 101 9.55 2.16 -3.47
N LEU A 102 9.82 2.78 -2.33
CA LEU A 102 9.34 2.36 -1.02
C LEU A 102 8.42 3.43 -0.46
N LEU A 103 7.20 3.04 -0.09
CA LEU A 103 6.20 3.93 0.53
C LEU A 103 5.74 3.35 1.87
N LEU A 104 5.84 4.14 2.93
CA LEU A 104 5.16 3.82 4.19
C LEU A 104 3.78 4.48 4.20
N ILE A 105 2.74 3.67 4.27
CA ILE A 105 1.36 4.12 4.44
C ILE A 105 1.01 4.05 5.93
N GLY A 106 0.53 5.15 6.48
CA GLY A 106 0.06 5.21 7.85
C GLY A 106 -1.28 4.51 8.03
N LYS A 107 -1.63 4.22 9.29
CA LYS A 107 -2.98 3.74 9.65
C LYS A 107 -4.09 4.73 9.28
N ASP A 108 -3.76 6.00 9.05
CA ASP A 108 -4.69 7.01 8.53
C ASP A 108 -4.85 6.99 7.01
N GLY A 109 -4.14 6.10 6.30
CA GLY A 109 -4.14 5.95 4.85
C GLY A 109 -3.21 6.91 4.10
N GLY A 110 -2.54 7.83 4.80
CA GLY A 110 -1.62 8.78 4.17
C GLY A 110 -0.21 8.23 4.00
N ILE A 111 0.52 8.70 2.97
CA ILE A 111 1.96 8.45 2.82
C ILE A 111 2.71 9.18 3.95
N LYS A 112 3.59 8.45 4.66
CA LYS A 112 4.40 8.95 5.78
C LYS A 112 5.88 9.02 5.45
N PHE A 113 6.32 8.15 4.55
CA PHE A 113 7.69 8.08 4.09
C PHE A 113 7.68 7.60 2.65
N GLU A 114 8.61 8.12 1.86
CA GLU A 114 8.83 7.78 0.46
C GLU A 114 10.32 7.77 0.20
N SER A 115 10.80 6.74 -0.50
CA SER A 115 12.21 6.58 -0.87
C SER A 115 12.34 5.85 -2.20
N ASN A 116 13.32 6.23 -2.99
CA ASN A 116 13.77 5.53 -4.20
C ASN A 116 14.93 4.53 -3.91
N GLU A 117 15.30 4.37 -2.64
CA GLU A 117 16.34 3.45 -2.16
C GLU A 117 15.82 2.61 -0.99
N ALA A 118 16.53 1.52 -0.67
CA ALA A 118 16.22 0.73 0.52
C ALA A 118 16.33 1.60 1.77
N ALA A 119 15.31 1.57 2.64
CA ALA A 119 15.27 2.40 3.83
C ALA A 119 16.03 1.77 4.99
N ASN A 120 16.68 2.60 5.82
CA ASN A 120 17.13 2.19 7.14
C ASN A 120 15.89 1.96 8.03
N LEU A 121 15.64 0.71 8.41
CA LEU A 121 14.46 0.37 9.20
C LEU A 121 14.48 0.96 10.61
N ASP A 122 15.65 1.19 11.20
CA ASP A 122 15.73 1.79 12.54
C ASP A 122 15.26 3.26 12.49
N GLU A 123 15.64 4.01 11.44
CA GLU A 123 15.13 5.36 11.19
C GLU A 123 13.63 5.36 10.85
N LEU A 124 13.16 4.38 10.07
CA LEU A 124 11.74 4.24 9.75
C LEU A 124 10.91 3.96 11.02
N PHE A 125 11.45 3.17 11.94
CA PHE A 125 10.82 2.90 13.24
C PHE A 125 10.77 4.13 14.13
N GLU A 126 11.85 4.91 14.18
CA GLU A 126 11.88 6.18 14.90
C GLU A 126 10.87 7.18 14.34
N LEU A 127 10.76 7.28 13.01
CA LEU A 127 9.75 8.07 12.34
C LEU A 127 8.33 7.63 12.75
N ILE A 128 8.07 6.32 12.73
CA ILE A 128 6.77 5.78 13.14
C ILE A 128 6.48 6.10 14.60
N ASP A 129 7.45 5.89 15.49
CA ASP A 129 7.30 6.11 16.93
C ASP A 129 7.08 7.59 17.24
N ALA A 130 7.61 8.52 16.44
CA ALA A 130 7.33 9.96 16.58
C ALA A 130 5.89 10.35 16.18
N MET A 131 5.13 9.50 15.47
CA MET A 131 3.79 9.86 15.00
C MET A 131 2.79 9.99 16.17
N PRO A 132 1.92 11.02 16.18
CA PRO A 132 0.98 11.25 17.29
C PRO A 132 0.04 10.07 17.57
N MET A 133 -0.41 9.36 16.53
CA MET A 133 -1.23 8.17 16.69
C MET A 133 -0.45 7.05 17.39
N ARG A 134 0.79 6.79 16.96
CA ARG A 134 1.67 5.79 17.55
C ARG A 134 2.00 6.10 19.01
N GLN A 135 2.23 7.37 19.34
CA GLN A 135 2.40 7.82 20.72
C GLN A 135 1.17 7.56 21.60
N ARG A 136 -0.05 7.61 21.04
CA ARG A 136 -1.27 7.25 21.79
C ARG A 136 -1.36 5.74 22.01
N GLU A 137 -1.09 4.92 21.00
CA GLU A 137 -1.05 3.46 21.12
C GLU A 137 -0.10 3.03 22.24
N MET A 138 1.14 3.55 22.24
CA MET A 138 2.14 3.24 23.27
C MET A 138 1.73 3.66 24.69
N ARG A 139 0.84 4.65 24.85
CA ARG A 139 0.31 5.05 26.16
C ARG A 139 -0.86 4.16 26.61
N GLN A 140 -1.61 3.60 25.66
CA GLN A 140 -2.77 2.73 25.93
C GLN A 140 -2.37 1.27 26.15
N SER A 141 -1.23 0.84 25.59
CA SER A 141 -0.68 -0.52 25.76
C SER A 141 0.24 -0.67 26.99
N ARG A 142 0.37 0.37 27.83
CA ARG A 142 1.06 0.33 29.13
C ARG A 142 0.08 -0.03 30.23
#